data_AF-A0A661A9V5-F1
#
_entry.id   AF-A0A661A9V5-F1
#
_cell.length_a   1.000
_cell.length_b   1.000
_cell.length_c   1.000
_cell.angle_alpha   90.00
_cell.angle_beta   90.00
_cell.angle_gamma   90.00
#
_symmetry.space_group_name_H-M   'P 1'
#
loop_
_entity.id
_entity.type
_entity.pdbx_description
1 polymer ?
#
loop_
_entity_poly.entity_id
_entity_poly.type
_entity_poly.pdbx_seq_one_letter_code
_entity_poly.pdbx_strand_id
1 'polypeptide(L)'
;MREVKFDTLVSTVRDLCMDANYYIPDDVRQKIIEFRDKEESEVARNILDIILKNHEVSANEKMPICQDTGFAVFFIEMGEDVRITGGGFEEAIYEGVRQGYREGYLRKSIVDDPLFERKNTKDNTPPIIHLRLVPGDKIKIVFAPKGGGSE
;
A
#
# COMPACT_ATOMS: atom_id res chain seq x y z
N MET A 1 -17.44 18.13 15.35
CA MET A 1 -17.56 16.99 14.43
C MET A 1 -17.07 17.40 13.04
N ARG A 2 -15.95 16.83 12.60
CA ARG A 2 -15.39 17.05 11.26
C ARG A 2 -16.01 16.05 10.28
N GLU A 3 -16.47 16.56 9.14
CA GLU A 3 -16.97 15.71 8.07
C GLU A 3 -15.86 15.39 7.07
N VAL A 4 -15.74 14.12 6.72
CA VAL A 4 -14.87 13.62 5.65
C VAL A 4 -15.76 12.98 4.60
N LYS A 5 -15.60 13.37 3.34
CA LYS A 5 -16.39 12.81 2.24
C LYS A 5 -15.89 11.41 1.89
N PHE A 6 -16.81 10.50 1.59
CA PHE A 6 -16.52 9.16 1.11
C PHE A 6 -15.52 9.16 -0.05
N ASP A 7 -15.78 9.95 -1.09
CA ASP A 7 -14.92 10.01 -2.29
C ASP A 7 -13.49 10.48 -1.99
N THR A 8 -13.33 11.38 -1.01
CA THR A 8 -12.01 11.84 -0.58
C THR A 8 -11.23 10.73 0.11
N LEU A 9 -11.90 9.90 0.91
CA LEU A 9 -11.27 8.75 1.55
C LEU A 9 -10.92 7.68 0.51
N VAL A 10 -11.83 7.39 -0.43
CA VAL A 10 -11.59 6.47 -1.56
C VAL A 10 -10.36 6.88 -2.37
N SER A 11 -10.31 8.15 -2.82
CA SER A 11 -9.18 8.62 -3.63
C SER A 11 -7.87 8.60 -2.85
N THR A 12 -7.90 8.94 -1.55
CA THR A 12 -6.71 8.88 -0.68
C THR A 12 -6.19 7.44 -0.55
N VAL A 13 -7.08 6.46 -0.34
CA VAL A 13 -6.69 5.05 -0.22
C VAL A 13 -6.19 4.51 -1.56
N ARG A 14 -6.84 4.86 -2.67
CA ARG A 14 -6.40 4.51 -4.02
C ARG A 14 -4.97 4.99 -4.27
N ASP A 15 -4.71 6.27 -4.00
CA ASP A 15 -3.40 6.88 -4.24
C ASP A 15 -2.34 6.25 -3.31
N LEU A 16 -2.67 5.98 -2.04
CA LEU A 16 -1.78 5.24 -1.12
C LEU A 16 -1.41 3.84 -1.62
N CYS A 17 -2.38 3.09 -2.17
CA CYS A 17 -2.12 1.76 -2.72
C CYS A 17 -1.14 1.83 -3.91
N MET A 18 -1.25 2.85 -4.75
CA MET A 18 -0.38 3.06 -5.90
C MET A 18 1.01 3.54 -5.46
N ASP A 19 1.08 4.62 -4.70
CA ASP A 19 2.33 5.26 -4.28
C ASP A 19 3.22 4.30 -3.48
N ALA A 20 2.66 3.54 -2.55
CA ALA A 20 3.41 2.57 -1.75
C ALA A 20 3.96 1.39 -2.58
N ASN A 21 3.42 1.13 -3.76
CA ASN A 21 3.91 0.11 -4.69
C ASN A 21 4.89 0.67 -5.73
N TYR A 22 5.00 1.99 -5.90
CA TYR A 22 5.88 2.63 -6.89
C TYR A 22 7.14 3.22 -6.27
N TYR A 23 7.05 3.69 -5.03
CA TYR A 23 8.12 4.46 -4.41
C TYR A 23 8.67 3.77 -3.17
N ILE A 24 10.00 3.60 -3.14
CA ILE A 24 10.72 3.31 -1.90
C ILE A 24 10.76 4.62 -1.09
N PRO A 25 10.45 4.60 0.22
CA PRO A 25 10.63 5.75 1.09
C PRO A 25 12.05 6.33 1.01
N ASP A 26 12.16 7.67 1.05
CA ASP A 26 13.43 8.37 0.86
C ASP A 26 14.51 7.95 1.87
N ASP A 27 14.12 7.69 3.12
CA ASP A 27 15.01 7.23 4.18
C ASP A 27 15.59 5.85 3.88
N VAL A 28 14.76 4.91 3.41
CA VAL A 28 15.20 3.58 2.97
C VAL A 28 16.08 3.67 1.73
N ARG A 29 15.70 4.48 0.73
CA ARG A 29 16.52 4.68 -0.49
C ARG A 29 17.90 5.24 -0.12
N GLN A 30 17.96 6.25 0.75
CA GLN A 30 19.22 6.85 1.16
C GLN A 30 20.12 5.85 1.89
N LYS A 31 19.52 4.94 2.69
CA LYS A 31 20.27 3.86 3.34
C LYS A 31 20.81 2.84 2.33
N ILE A 32 20.03 2.49 1.30
CA ILE A 32 20.52 1.60 0.23
C ILE A 32 21.74 2.20 -0.46
N ILE A 33 21.70 3.51 -0.78
CA ILE A 33 22.85 4.22 -1.37
C ILE A 33 24.06 4.19 -0.43
N GLU A 34 23.86 4.54 0.85
CA GLU A 34 24.93 4.55 1.85
C GLU A 34 25.61 3.19 2.00
N PHE A 35 24.82 2.10 2.06
CA PHE A 35 25.37 0.75 2.17
C PHE A 35 26.06 0.31 0.88
N ARG A 36 25.49 0.68 -0.28
CA ARG A 36 26.07 0.39 -1.59
C ARG A 36 27.47 1.01 -1.75
N ASP A 37 27.67 2.23 -1.26
CA ASP A 37 28.98 2.91 -1.35
C ASP A 37 30.02 2.35 -0.37
N LYS A 38 29.57 1.69 0.71
CA LYS A 38 30.43 1.07 1.75
C LYS A 38 30.66 -0.42 1.54
N GLU A 39 29.87 -1.08 0.69
CA GLU A 39 29.89 -2.53 0.51
C GLU A 39 31.21 -3.00 -0.13
N GLU A 40 31.84 -4.00 0.45
CA GLU A 40 33.11 -4.57 -0.02
C GLU A 40 32.90 -5.63 -1.10
N SER A 41 31.81 -6.41 -0.98
CA SER A 41 31.46 -7.45 -1.94
C SER A 41 30.92 -6.84 -3.24
N GLU A 42 31.64 -7.04 -4.35
CA GLU A 42 31.22 -6.58 -5.67
C GLU A 42 29.84 -7.11 -6.06
N VAL A 43 29.55 -8.37 -5.72
CA VAL A 43 28.25 -9.00 -5.97
C VAL A 43 27.14 -8.31 -5.17
N ALA A 44 27.37 -8.03 -3.89
CA ALA A 44 26.37 -7.36 -3.06
C ALA A 44 26.15 -5.91 -3.50
N ARG A 45 27.22 -5.20 -3.87
CA ARG A 45 27.14 -3.85 -4.45
C ARG A 45 26.30 -3.83 -5.72
N ASN A 46 26.50 -4.81 -6.61
CA ASN A 46 25.73 -4.95 -7.84
C ASN A 46 24.23 -5.19 -7.56
N ILE A 47 23.90 -5.99 -6.55
CA ILE A 47 22.49 -6.19 -6.13
C ILE A 47 21.85 -4.88 -5.67
N LEU A 48 22.56 -4.07 -4.89
CA LEU A 48 22.06 -2.78 -4.44
C LEU A 48 21.87 -1.80 -5.62
N ASP A 49 22.78 -1.82 -6.62
CA ASP A 49 22.60 -1.07 -7.87
C ASP A 49 21.34 -1.50 -8.62
N ILE A 50 21.06 -2.81 -8.71
CA ILE A 50 19.84 -3.34 -9.34
C ILE A 50 18.59 -2.86 -8.59
N ILE A 51 18.59 -2.87 -7.25
CA ILE A 51 17.47 -2.40 -6.44
C ILE A 51 17.19 -0.91 -6.70
N LEU A 52 18.24 -0.08 -6.72
CA LEU A 52 18.13 1.35 -7.02
C LEU A 52 17.61 1.58 -8.44
N LYS A 53 18.12 0.81 -9.43
CA LYS A 53 17.66 0.91 -10.81
C LYS A 53 16.19 0.50 -10.95
N ASN A 54 15.79 -0.56 -10.27
CA ASN A 54 14.40 -1.02 -10.26
C ASN A 54 13.47 0.05 -9.67
N HIS A 55 13.87 0.70 -8.57
CA HIS A 55 13.12 1.82 -8.02
C HIS A 55 13.03 3.00 -9.00
N GLU A 56 14.11 3.38 -9.67
CA GLU A 56 14.11 4.46 -10.67
C GLU A 56 13.10 4.19 -11.79
N VAL A 57 13.10 2.96 -12.34
CA VAL A 57 12.16 2.54 -13.39
C VAL A 57 10.73 2.55 -12.85
N SER A 58 10.50 1.94 -11.69
CA SER A 58 9.19 1.87 -11.03
C SER A 58 8.58 3.27 -10.79
N ALA A 59 9.39 4.21 -10.29
CA ALA A 59 8.97 5.58 -10.00
C ALA A 59 8.67 6.39 -11.28
N ASN A 60 9.52 6.27 -12.31
CA ASN A 60 9.36 7.02 -13.55
C ASN A 60 8.19 6.52 -14.40
N GLU A 61 8.04 5.20 -14.50
CA GLU A 61 7.01 4.56 -15.33
C GLU A 61 5.69 4.36 -14.56
N LYS A 62 5.64 4.70 -13.27
CA LYS A 62 4.49 4.47 -12.37
C LYS A 62 4.00 3.02 -12.44
N MET A 63 4.93 2.10 -12.29
CA MET A 63 4.70 0.65 -12.35
C MET A 63 5.15 -0.02 -11.05
N PRO A 64 4.55 -1.15 -10.64
CA PRO A 64 4.88 -1.77 -9.35
C PRO A 64 6.34 -2.19 -9.28
N ILE A 65 7.01 -1.84 -8.18
CA ILE A 65 8.43 -2.16 -7.93
C ILE A 65 8.67 -3.67 -7.74
N CYS A 66 7.63 -4.41 -7.37
CA CYS A 66 7.65 -5.86 -7.16
C CYS A 66 6.42 -6.48 -7.83
N GLN A 67 6.60 -7.68 -8.40
CA GLN A 67 5.47 -8.46 -8.95
C GLN A 67 4.44 -8.83 -7.88
N ASP A 68 4.87 -8.95 -6.62
CA ASP A 68 3.96 -9.13 -5.49
C ASP A 68 3.63 -7.77 -4.86
N THR A 69 2.51 -7.21 -5.27
CA THR A 69 1.99 -5.93 -4.75
C THR A 69 1.27 -6.06 -3.41
N GLY A 70 1.39 -7.24 -2.78
CA GLY A 70 1.05 -7.48 -1.39
C GLY A 70 -0.42 -7.53 -1.02
N PHE A 71 -0.66 -7.95 0.22
CA PHE A 71 -1.90 -7.82 0.94
C PHE A 71 -2.10 -6.37 1.35
N ALA A 72 -3.32 -5.86 1.19
CA ALA A 72 -3.62 -4.48 1.58
C ALA A 72 -3.89 -4.41 3.08
N VAL A 73 -2.88 -4.04 3.88
CA VAL A 73 -2.98 -3.94 5.34
C VAL A 73 -3.01 -2.48 5.77
N PHE A 74 -4.02 -2.11 6.55
CA PHE A 74 -4.23 -0.75 7.03
C PHE A 74 -4.21 -0.70 8.56
N PHE A 75 -3.48 0.27 9.09
CA PHE A 75 -3.55 0.68 10.49
C PHE A 75 -4.14 2.09 10.53
N ILE A 76 -5.35 2.20 11.08
CA ILE A 76 -6.13 3.43 11.04
C ILE A 76 -6.42 3.89 12.46
N GLU A 77 -6.00 5.11 12.76
CA GLU A 77 -6.42 5.86 13.94
C GLU A 77 -7.49 6.85 13.49
N MET A 78 -8.74 6.63 13.91
CA MET A 78 -9.88 7.48 13.54
C MET A 78 -10.33 8.29 14.75
N GLY A 79 -10.33 9.61 14.61
CA GLY A 79 -10.85 10.55 15.59
C GLY A 79 -12.33 10.31 15.89
N GLU A 80 -12.71 10.31 17.16
CA GLU A 80 -14.11 10.16 17.60
C GLU A 80 -15.02 11.30 17.09
N ASP A 81 -14.44 12.48 16.79
CA ASP A 81 -15.17 13.60 16.21
C ASP A 81 -15.27 13.55 14.68
N VAL A 82 -14.83 12.46 14.04
CA VAL A 82 -14.88 12.30 12.58
C VAL A 82 -16.17 11.60 12.16
N ARG A 83 -16.85 12.18 11.17
CA ARG A 83 -17.98 11.55 10.48
C ARG A 83 -17.69 11.38 9.01
N ILE A 84 -17.80 10.15 8.51
CA ILE A 84 -17.80 9.90 7.06
C ILE A 84 -19.19 10.23 6.50
N THR A 85 -19.21 10.99 5.41
CA THR A 85 -20.44 11.45 4.73
C THR A 85 -20.48 10.93 3.30
N GLY A 86 -21.68 10.60 2.80
CA GLY A 86 -21.88 10.06 1.45
C GLY A 86 -21.58 8.56 1.30
N GLY A 87 -21.23 7.86 2.38
CA GLY A 87 -20.98 6.41 2.36
C GLY A 87 -20.42 5.88 3.68
N GLY A 88 -20.06 4.60 3.70
CA GLY A 88 -19.46 3.93 4.86
C GLY A 88 -17.93 4.07 4.90
N PHE A 89 -17.35 4.14 6.10
CA PHE A 89 -15.90 4.19 6.28
C PHE A 89 -15.20 2.96 5.68
N GLU A 90 -15.65 1.76 6.07
CA GLU A 90 -15.03 0.51 5.61
C GLU A 90 -15.16 0.34 4.09
N GLU A 91 -16.34 0.63 3.54
CA GLU A 91 -16.58 0.59 2.09
C GLU A 91 -15.65 1.54 1.33
N ALA A 92 -15.33 2.71 1.90
CA ALA A 92 -14.41 3.64 1.28
C ALA A 92 -12.98 3.06 1.20
N ILE A 93 -12.56 2.30 2.22
CA ILE A 93 -11.26 1.59 2.19
C ILE A 93 -11.29 0.48 1.13
N TYR A 94 -12.36 -0.32 1.09
CA TYR A 94 -12.51 -1.39 0.09
C TYR A 94 -12.50 -0.86 -1.34
N GLU A 95 -13.27 0.20 -1.61
CA GLU A 95 -13.35 0.79 -2.93
C GLU A 95 -12.03 1.48 -3.33
N GLY A 96 -11.36 2.15 -2.40
CA GLY A 96 -10.03 2.70 -2.64
C GLY A 96 -9.01 1.63 -3.03
N VAL A 97 -9.00 0.48 -2.34
CA VAL A 97 -8.15 -0.66 -2.69
C VAL A 97 -8.50 -1.20 -4.08
N ARG A 98 -9.79 -1.44 -4.35
CA ARG A 98 -10.26 -1.93 -5.66
C ARG A 98 -9.82 -1.00 -6.79
N GLN A 99 -9.98 0.31 -6.63
CA GLN A 99 -9.55 1.31 -7.60
C GLN A 99 -8.02 1.32 -7.74
N GLY A 100 -7.28 1.37 -6.63
CA GLY A 100 -5.82 1.46 -6.65
C GLY A 100 -5.17 0.26 -7.34
N TYR A 101 -5.66 -0.95 -7.04
CA TYR A 101 -5.16 -2.17 -7.67
C TYR A 101 -5.58 -2.31 -9.14
N ARG A 102 -6.71 -1.72 -9.54
CA ARG A 102 -7.14 -1.71 -10.95
C ARG A 102 -6.38 -0.67 -11.77
N GLU A 103 -6.37 0.58 -11.32
CA GLU A 103 -5.81 1.73 -12.03
C GLU A 103 -4.28 1.71 -12.00
N GLY A 104 -3.69 1.21 -10.91
CA GLY A 104 -2.25 1.06 -10.81
C GLY A 104 -1.67 -0.18 -11.47
N TYR A 105 -2.49 -0.98 -12.17
CA TYR A 105 -2.10 -2.27 -12.77
C TYR A 105 -1.40 -3.21 -11.78
N LEU A 106 -1.80 -3.16 -10.51
CA LEU A 106 -1.21 -3.97 -9.44
C LEU A 106 -1.75 -5.42 -9.49
N ARG A 107 -0.99 -6.34 -8.92
CA ARG A 107 -1.38 -7.76 -8.88
C ARG A 107 -2.47 -7.98 -7.83
N LYS A 108 -3.53 -8.69 -8.23
CA LYS A 108 -4.59 -9.13 -7.30
C LYS A 108 -4.23 -10.51 -6.77
N SER A 109 -3.70 -10.56 -5.57
CA SER A 109 -3.16 -11.76 -4.90
C SER A 109 -4.17 -12.45 -3.98
N ILE A 110 -5.29 -11.81 -3.62
CA ILE A 110 -6.25 -12.36 -2.65
C ILE A 110 -7.14 -13.46 -3.26
N VAL A 111 -7.43 -14.48 -2.45
CA VAL A 111 -8.41 -15.54 -2.72
C VAL A 111 -9.54 -15.47 -1.69
N ASP A 112 -10.76 -15.82 -2.11
CA ASP A 112 -11.97 -15.79 -1.27
C ASP A 112 -12.03 -16.93 -0.24
N ASP A 113 -11.66 -18.14 -0.66
CA ASP A 113 -11.56 -19.33 0.19
C ASP A 113 -10.12 -19.84 0.21
N PRO A 114 -9.40 -19.77 1.35
CA PRO A 114 -8.02 -20.21 1.40
C PRO A 114 -7.85 -21.74 1.35
N LEU A 115 -8.90 -22.52 1.64
CA LEU A 115 -8.81 -23.96 1.87
C LEU A 115 -9.17 -24.81 0.65
N PHE A 116 -10.30 -24.53 -0.01
CA PHE A 116 -10.80 -25.39 -1.07
C PHE A 116 -10.71 -24.71 -2.43
N GLU A 117 -11.64 -23.79 -2.74
CA GLU A 117 -11.80 -23.28 -4.10
C GLU A 117 -10.69 -22.30 -4.50
N ARG A 118 -10.15 -21.54 -3.53
CA ARG A 118 -9.03 -20.60 -3.73
C ARG A 118 -9.23 -19.68 -4.92
N LYS A 119 -10.47 -19.23 -5.13
CA LYS A 119 -10.83 -18.40 -6.26
C LYS A 119 -10.32 -16.98 -6.00
N ASN A 120 -9.57 -16.46 -6.96
CA ASN A 120 -9.03 -15.12 -6.87
C ASN A 120 -10.15 -14.08 -6.90
N THR A 121 -10.09 -13.10 -5.99
CA THR A 121 -11.12 -12.05 -5.85
C THR A 121 -11.10 -11.01 -6.98
N LYS A 122 -10.04 -10.99 -7.80
CA LYS A 122 -9.84 -10.12 -8.98
C LYS A 122 -9.70 -8.63 -8.67
N ASP A 123 -9.71 -8.24 -7.41
CA ASP A 123 -9.63 -6.84 -6.95
C ASP A 123 -8.67 -6.61 -5.77
N ASN A 124 -8.03 -7.67 -5.26
CA ASN A 124 -7.16 -7.67 -4.08
C ASN A 124 -7.85 -7.33 -2.75
N THR A 125 -9.17 -7.42 -2.71
CA THR A 125 -9.98 -7.33 -1.49
C THR A 125 -10.27 -8.73 -0.94
N PRO A 126 -10.61 -8.90 0.36
CA PRO A 126 -10.72 -7.85 1.39
C PRO A 126 -9.36 -7.31 1.86
N PRO A 127 -9.23 -5.99 2.15
CA PRO A 127 -8.11 -5.49 2.92
C PRO A 127 -8.20 -5.92 4.40
N ILE A 128 -7.05 -5.93 5.08
CA ILE A 128 -6.97 -6.10 6.53
C ILE A 128 -7.00 -4.71 7.16
N ILE A 129 -7.95 -4.46 8.07
CA ILE A 129 -8.14 -3.15 8.69
C ILE A 129 -7.99 -3.26 10.21
N HIS A 130 -6.92 -2.68 10.75
CA HIS A 130 -6.72 -2.46 12.17
C HIS A 130 -7.19 -1.05 12.54
N LEU A 131 -8.43 -0.93 13.01
CA LEU A 131 -9.03 0.34 13.41
C LEU A 131 -8.86 0.59 14.91
N ARG A 132 -8.42 1.79 15.27
CA ARG A 132 -8.43 2.33 16.63
C ARG A 132 -9.16 3.66 16.65
N LEU A 133 -10.15 3.79 17.52
CA LEU A 133 -10.76 5.09 17.81
C LEU A 133 -9.86 5.86 18.77
N VAL A 134 -9.63 7.14 18.47
CA VAL A 134 -8.78 8.04 19.26
C VAL A 134 -9.47 9.39 19.46
N PRO A 135 -9.14 10.15 20.52
CA PRO A 135 -9.67 11.50 20.67
C PRO A 135 -9.29 12.43 19.51
N GLY A 136 -10.20 13.34 19.16
CA GLY A 136 -9.96 14.40 18.16
C GLY A 136 -10.68 14.16 16.83
N ASP A 137 -10.32 14.97 15.82
CA ASP A 137 -11.07 15.13 14.57
C ASP A 137 -10.25 14.78 13.32
N LYS A 138 -9.26 13.90 13.45
CA LYS A 138 -8.36 13.50 12.35
C LYS A 138 -8.46 12.01 12.09
N ILE A 139 -8.17 11.63 10.84
CA ILE A 139 -7.90 10.25 10.46
C ILE A 139 -6.41 10.17 10.14
N LYS A 140 -5.72 9.21 10.73
CA LYS A 140 -4.36 8.84 10.35
C LYS A 140 -4.40 7.43 9.79
N ILE A 141 -3.86 7.26 8.58
CA ILE A 141 -3.84 6.00 7.86
C ILE A 141 -2.37 5.63 7.63
N VAL A 142 -1.98 4.44 8.06
CA VAL A 142 -0.73 3.80 7.64
C VAL A 142 -1.11 2.60 6.79
N PHE A 143 -0.57 2.55 5.58
CA PHE A 143 -0.79 1.46 4.63
C PHE A 143 0.50 0.64 4.49
N ALA A 144 0.36 -0.67 4.50
CA ALA A 144 1.45 -1.61 4.24
C ALA A 144 1.01 -2.58 3.13
N PRO A 145 1.56 -2.47 1.89
CA PRO A 145 1.36 -3.45 0.83
C PRO A 145 2.23 -4.69 1.12
N LYS A 146 1.73 -5.57 1.97
CA LYS A 146 2.58 -6.59 2.59
C LYS A 146 2.76 -7.79 1.66
N GLY A 147 3.96 -7.95 1.09
CA GLY A 147 4.28 -9.08 0.21
C GLY A 147 4.26 -10.41 0.96
N GLY A 148 3.62 -11.42 0.36
CA GLY A 148 3.36 -12.71 1.03
C GLY A 148 4.60 -13.54 1.34
N GLY A 149 5.74 -13.27 0.69
CA GLY A 149 7.02 -13.90 1.04
C GLY A 149 7.70 -13.32 2.28
N SER A 150 7.23 -12.16 2.76
CA SER A 150 7.80 -11.45 3.92
C SER A 150 6.85 -11.37 5.11
N GLU A 151 5.61 -11.84 4.94
CA GLU A 151 4.60 -12.00 5.99
C GLU A 151 4.88 -13.27 6.78
#